data_AF-R4FJW6-F1
#
_entry.id   AF-R4FJW6-F1
#
_cell.length_a   1.000
_cell.length_b   1.000
_cell.length_c   1.000
_cell.angle_alpha   90.00
_cell.angle_beta   90.00
_cell.angle_gamma   90.00
#
_symmetry.space_group_name_H-M   'P 1'
#
loop_
_entity.id
_entity.type
_entity.pdbx_description
1 polymer ?
#
loop_
_entity_poly.entity_id
_entity_poly.type
_entity_poly.pdbx_seq_one_letter_code
_entity_poly.pdbx_strand_id
1 'polypeptide(L)'
;MCQEFIFGGCKGNANNFVSKQDCFQACIRGGAAEATVVPSGPATEVATPRAGHLPEAYESRPGFREFCAAPRVVGPCRASFLRWYFDLESRMCKMFIYGGCRGNKNNYLFEEHCWSQCTGDGEITEEPGDAGAHPPLPSKPFRFSTRAVVLAVLLAILVTILLGSMGVFFVKICRKNPELSVGTVWSTLDDKEYLMSNAYTL
;
A
#
# COMPACT_ATOMS: atom_id res chain seq x y z
N MET A 1 -27.50 -9.32 -14.02
CA MET A 1 -26.01 -9.28 -13.95
C MET A 1 -25.58 -9.32 -12.49
N CYS A 2 -24.47 -9.96 -12.17
CA CYS A 2 -23.94 -9.99 -10.79
C CYS A 2 -23.20 -8.70 -10.46
N GLN A 3 -23.55 -8.07 -9.35
CA GLN A 3 -22.96 -6.81 -8.88
C GLN A 3 -22.50 -6.96 -7.43
N GLU A 4 -21.35 -6.36 -7.12
CA GLU A 4 -20.79 -6.38 -5.77
C GLU A 4 -21.49 -5.34 -4.88
N PHE A 5 -21.68 -5.69 -3.60
CA PHE A 5 -22.20 -4.79 -2.58
C PHE A 5 -21.59 -5.11 -1.22
N ILE A 6 -21.74 -4.19 -0.27
CA ILE A 6 -21.28 -4.39 1.11
C ILE A 6 -22.40 -5.04 1.91
N PHE A 7 -22.22 -6.29 2.33
CA PHE A 7 -23.14 -6.97 3.23
C PHE A 7 -22.76 -6.72 4.69
N GLY A 8 -23.69 -6.16 5.47
CA GLY A 8 -23.48 -5.84 6.90
C GLY A 8 -23.43 -7.03 7.86
N GLY A 9 -23.31 -8.27 7.36
CA GLY A 9 -23.03 -9.47 8.16
C GLY A 9 -24.22 -10.21 8.76
N CYS A 10 -25.46 -9.70 8.66
CA CYS A 10 -26.66 -10.41 9.15
C CYS A 10 -27.95 -9.95 8.45
N LYS A 11 -29.03 -10.73 8.60
CA LYS A 11 -30.36 -10.45 8.01
C LYS A 11 -30.33 -10.21 6.50
N GLY A 12 -29.51 -10.97 5.78
CA GLY A 12 -29.48 -10.98 4.33
C GLY A 12 -30.58 -11.86 3.73
N ASN A 13 -30.60 -11.95 2.41
CA ASN A 13 -31.39 -12.92 1.66
C ASN A 13 -30.46 -13.83 0.85
N ALA A 14 -31.03 -14.80 0.12
CA ALA A 14 -30.27 -15.79 -0.65
C ALA A 14 -29.51 -15.20 -1.86
N ASN A 15 -29.77 -13.94 -2.26
CA ASN A 15 -29.05 -13.25 -3.32
C ASN A 15 -27.79 -12.56 -2.77
N ASN A 16 -26.95 -13.33 -2.08
CA ASN A 16 -25.72 -12.87 -1.47
C ASN A 16 -24.66 -13.98 -1.60
N PHE A 17 -23.73 -13.77 -2.53
CA PHE A 17 -22.73 -14.77 -2.90
C PHE A 17 -21.33 -14.27 -2.53
N VAL A 18 -20.49 -15.18 -2.05
CA VAL A 18 -19.12 -14.87 -1.66
C VAL A 18 -18.26 -14.50 -2.88
N SER A 19 -18.55 -15.09 -4.04
CA SER A 19 -17.87 -14.78 -5.29
C SER A 19 -18.83 -14.39 -6.41
N LYS A 20 -18.33 -13.56 -7.33
CA LYS A 20 -19.06 -13.20 -8.55
C LYS A 20 -19.36 -14.45 -9.39
N GLN A 21 -18.45 -15.43 -9.38
CA GLN A 21 -18.61 -16.70 -10.08
C GLN A 21 -19.76 -17.53 -9.53
N ASP A 22 -19.90 -17.64 -8.20
CA ASP A 22 -21.01 -18.35 -7.56
C ASP A 22 -22.35 -17.68 -7.90
N CYS A 23 -22.39 -16.35 -7.88
CA CYS A 23 -23.56 -15.59 -8.32
C CYS A 23 -23.91 -15.88 -9.80
N PHE A 24 -22.92 -15.88 -10.70
CA PHE A 24 -23.15 -16.18 -12.11
C PHE A 24 -23.65 -17.61 -12.32
N GLN A 25 -23.06 -18.56 -11.61
CA GLN A 25 -23.46 -19.95 -11.73
C GLN A 25 -24.88 -20.18 -11.21
N ALA A 26 -25.21 -19.61 -10.05
CA ALA A 26 -26.52 -19.75 -9.42
C ALA A 26 -27.64 -19.02 -10.18
N CYS A 27 -27.40 -17.80 -10.65
CA CYS A 27 -28.47 -16.93 -11.18
C CYS A 27 -28.49 -16.80 -12.70
N ILE A 28 -27.40 -17.09 -13.41
CA ILE A 28 -27.28 -16.85 -14.87
C ILE A 28 -27.09 -18.15 -15.66
N ARG A 29 -26.33 -19.12 -15.15
CA ARG A 29 -26.20 -20.45 -15.78
C ARG A 29 -27.30 -21.44 -15.39
N GLY A 30 -28.01 -21.21 -14.29
CA GLY A 30 -29.07 -22.08 -13.75
C GLY A 30 -30.40 -22.11 -14.51
N GLY A 31 -30.40 -21.82 -15.81
CA GLY A 31 -31.60 -21.83 -16.67
C GLY A 31 -31.54 -22.83 -17.83
N ALA A 32 -30.67 -23.84 -17.76
CA ALA A 32 -30.63 -24.92 -18.75
C ALA A 32 -30.35 -26.25 -18.07
N ALA A 33 -31.39 -26.84 -17.49
CA ALA A 33 -31.42 -28.27 -17.22
C ALA A 33 -32.83 -28.82 -17.49
N GLU A 34 -33.00 -29.46 -18.64
CA GLU A 34 -33.84 -30.65 -18.80
C GLU A 34 -33.29 -31.52 -19.96
N ALA A 35 -33.00 -32.79 -19.63
CA ALA A 35 -32.74 -33.99 -20.45
C ALA A 35 -31.62 -33.94 -21.52
N THR A 36 -30.71 -34.93 -21.64
CA THR A 36 -30.97 -36.37 -21.70
C THR A 36 -29.78 -37.23 -21.24
N VAL A 37 -30.12 -38.44 -20.82
CA VAL A 37 -29.30 -39.60 -20.45
C VAL A 37 -28.32 -40.06 -21.56
N VAL A 38 -27.01 -40.10 -21.24
CA VAL A 38 -25.93 -41.13 -21.48
C VAL A 38 -25.99 -41.98 -22.78
N PRO A 39 -24.91 -42.11 -23.60
CA PRO A 39 -23.76 -42.94 -23.21
C PRO A 39 -22.33 -42.50 -23.60
N SER A 40 -21.42 -43.09 -22.83
CA SER A 40 -19.96 -43.13 -22.89
C SER A 40 -19.35 -43.16 -24.30
N GLY A 41 -18.49 -42.18 -24.59
CA GLY A 41 -17.59 -42.10 -25.74
C GLY A 41 -16.42 -41.17 -25.38
N PRO A 42 -15.24 -41.32 -26.02
CA PRO A 42 -13.99 -40.80 -25.46
C PRO A 42 -13.93 -39.28 -25.50
N ALA A 43 -13.31 -38.71 -24.45
CA ALA A 43 -13.13 -37.29 -24.24
C ALA A 43 -12.55 -36.61 -25.49
N THR A 44 -13.37 -35.76 -26.12
CA THR A 44 -12.89 -34.69 -27.00
C THR A 44 -13.06 -33.39 -26.25
N GLU A 45 -11.93 -32.72 -26.07
CA GLU A 45 -11.75 -31.54 -25.24
C GLU A 45 -12.63 -30.39 -25.72
N VAL A 46 -13.66 -30.07 -24.93
CA VAL A 46 -14.38 -28.81 -25.10
C VAL A 46 -13.52 -27.72 -24.46
N ALA A 47 -12.80 -27.00 -25.32
CA ALA A 47 -12.01 -25.84 -24.97
C ALA A 47 -12.85 -24.83 -24.18
N THR A 48 -12.60 -24.77 -22.87
CA THR A 48 -13.15 -23.77 -21.97
C THR A 48 -12.54 -22.41 -22.32
N PRO A 49 -13.26 -21.28 -22.20
CA PRO A 49 -12.68 -19.97 -22.46
C PRO A 49 -11.56 -19.72 -21.45
N ARG A 50 -10.35 -19.41 -21.93
CA ARG A 50 -9.18 -19.09 -21.11
C ARG A 50 -9.47 -17.87 -20.22
N ALA A 51 -9.98 -18.11 -19.01
CA ALA A 51 -9.69 -17.23 -17.89
C ALA A 51 -8.17 -17.21 -17.74
N GLY A 52 -7.58 -16.01 -17.69
CA GLY A 52 -6.14 -15.81 -17.74
C GLY A 52 -5.42 -16.75 -16.81
N HIS A 53 -4.68 -17.71 -17.37
CA HIS A 53 -3.88 -18.64 -16.60
C HIS A 53 -2.81 -17.84 -15.86
N LEU A 54 -2.97 -17.74 -14.55
CA LEU A 54 -1.96 -17.23 -13.66
C LEU A 54 -0.76 -18.21 -13.75
N PRO A 55 0.50 -17.75 -13.88
CA PRO A 55 1.60 -18.59 -14.36
C PRO A 55 1.93 -19.65 -13.32
N GLU A 56 1.85 -20.94 -13.65
CA GLU A 56 2.04 -22.15 -12.79
C GLU A 56 2.95 -21.99 -11.56
N ALA A 57 4.01 -21.17 -11.65
CA ALA A 57 4.86 -20.73 -10.55
C ALA A 57 4.12 -20.10 -9.33
N TYR A 58 2.90 -19.59 -9.47
CA TYR A 58 2.18 -18.93 -8.37
C TYR A 58 1.43 -19.93 -7.46
N GLU A 59 0.83 -20.99 -8.01
CA GLU A 59 0.07 -21.97 -7.21
C GLU A 59 0.99 -22.93 -6.46
N SER A 60 2.20 -23.15 -6.99
CA SER A 60 3.18 -24.06 -6.39
C SER A 60 3.83 -23.48 -5.13
N ARG A 61 3.68 -22.18 -4.86
CA ARG A 61 4.22 -21.57 -3.64
C ARG A 61 3.36 -21.98 -2.42
N PRO A 62 3.94 -22.64 -1.40
CA PRO A 62 3.20 -23.10 -0.21
C PRO A 62 2.43 -21.94 0.44
N GLY A 63 1.14 -22.12 0.72
CA GLY A 63 0.31 -21.09 1.34
C GLY A 63 -0.25 -20.03 0.38
N PHE A 64 0.17 -19.95 -0.89
CA PHE A 64 -0.38 -18.95 -1.83
C PHE A 64 -1.92 -18.97 -1.88
N ARG A 65 -2.50 -20.17 -1.86
CA ARG A 65 -3.97 -20.33 -1.90
C ARG A 65 -4.67 -19.70 -0.70
N GLU A 66 -4.08 -19.77 0.48
CA GLU A 66 -4.69 -19.27 1.72
C GLU A 66 -4.44 -17.77 1.92
N PHE A 67 -3.21 -17.32 1.62
CA PHE A 67 -2.76 -15.96 1.86
C PHE A 67 -3.09 -14.99 0.69
N CYS A 68 -3.17 -15.48 -0.54
CA CYS A 68 -3.23 -14.62 -1.72
C CYS A 68 -4.42 -14.94 -2.65
N ALA A 69 -4.76 -16.23 -2.79
CA ALA A 69 -5.84 -16.63 -3.69
C ALA A 69 -7.23 -16.61 -3.04
N ALA A 70 -7.30 -16.67 -1.71
CA ALA A 70 -8.56 -16.67 -0.99
C ALA A 70 -9.32 -15.35 -1.24
N PRO A 71 -10.66 -15.38 -1.40
CA PRO A 71 -11.44 -14.16 -1.59
C PRO A 71 -11.37 -13.27 -0.34
N ARG A 72 -11.58 -11.95 -0.48
CA ARG A 72 -11.71 -11.08 0.70
C ARG A 72 -12.91 -11.48 1.55
N VAL A 73 -12.77 -11.47 2.88
CA VAL A 73 -13.85 -11.83 3.81
C VAL A 73 -14.07 -10.71 4.83
N VAL A 74 -15.24 -10.07 4.76
CA VAL A 74 -15.66 -9.05 5.74
C VAL A 74 -15.88 -9.67 7.12
N GLY A 75 -16.44 -10.88 7.17
CA GLY A 75 -16.81 -11.54 8.42
C GLY A 75 -18.12 -11.02 9.03
N PRO A 76 -18.64 -11.65 10.09
CA PRO A 76 -19.96 -11.33 10.65
C PRO A 76 -19.96 -10.19 11.68
N CYS A 77 -18.78 -9.77 12.15
CA CYS A 77 -18.66 -8.64 13.08
C CYS A 77 -18.86 -7.29 12.36
N ARG A 78 -19.15 -6.24 13.13
CA ARG A 78 -19.58 -4.92 12.61
C ARG A 78 -18.58 -3.78 12.85
N ALA A 79 -17.33 -4.09 13.15
CA ALA A 79 -16.30 -3.07 13.15
C ALA A 79 -15.99 -2.65 11.70
N SER A 80 -15.32 -1.52 11.52
CA SER A 80 -14.94 -1.01 10.20
C SER A 80 -13.43 -0.85 10.12
N PHE A 81 -12.71 -1.96 10.00
CA PHE A 81 -11.26 -1.94 9.83
C PHE A 81 -10.91 -1.90 8.35
N LEU A 82 -10.24 -0.84 7.90
CA LEU A 82 -9.65 -0.81 6.57
C LEU A 82 -8.48 -1.80 6.50
N ARG A 83 -8.51 -2.71 5.54
CA ARG A 83 -7.52 -3.78 5.33
C ARG A 83 -7.20 -3.93 3.86
N TRP A 84 -6.11 -4.61 3.57
CA TRP A 84 -5.66 -4.94 2.22
C TRP A 84 -5.87 -6.42 1.93
N TYR A 85 -6.25 -6.75 0.70
CA TYR A 85 -6.31 -8.12 0.19
C TYR A 85 -5.70 -8.17 -1.22
N PHE A 86 -5.14 -9.31 -1.59
CA PHE A 86 -4.63 -9.55 -2.94
C PHE A 86 -5.78 -9.98 -3.86
N ASP A 87 -5.97 -9.23 -4.94
CA ASP A 87 -7.01 -9.45 -5.94
C ASP A 87 -6.42 -10.18 -7.15
N LEU A 88 -6.76 -11.47 -7.32
CA LEU A 88 -6.20 -12.30 -8.40
C LEU A 88 -6.52 -11.79 -9.80
N GLU A 89 -7.69 -11.17 -9.98
CA GLU A 89 -8.16 -10.69 -11.29
C GLU A 89 -7.29 -9.54 -11.79
N SER A 90 -7.05 -8.53 -10.94
CA SER A 90 -6.17 -7.40 -11.25
C SER A 90 -4.69 -7.64 -10.95
N ARG A 91 -4.36 -8.68 -10.17
CA ARG A 91 -3.05 -8.93 -9.58
C ARG A 91 -2.52 -7.75 -8.76
N MET A 92 -3.41 -7.10 -8.02
CA MET A 92 -3.10 -5.94 -7.19
C MET A 92 -3.59 -6.12 -5.76
N CYS A 93 -2.91 -5.47 -4.82
CA CYS A 93 -3.43 -5.30 -3.47
C CYS A 93 -4.50 -4.22 -3.49
N LYS A 94 -5.69 -4.54 -2.98
CA LYS A 94 -6.84 -3.63 -2.92
C LYS A 94 -7.34 -3.50 -1.48
N MET A 95 -7.91 -2.34 -1.18
CA MET A 95 -8.52 -2.11 0.13
C MET A 95 -9.91 -2.76 0.23
N PHE A 96 -10.27 -3.21 1.42
CA PHE A 96 -11.62 -3.62 1.79
C PHE A 96 -11.91 -3.35 3.28
N ILE A 97 -13.19 -3.39 3.67
CA ILE A 97 -13.59 -3.26 5.06
C ILE A 97 -13.69 -4.66 5.69
N TYR A 98 -12.93 -4.87 6.76
CA TYR A 98 -13.01 -6.05 7.61
C TYR A 98 -13.83 -5.77 8.87
N GLY A 99 -14.81 -6.64 9.12
CA GLY A 99 -15.74 -6.59 10.24
C GLY A 99 -15.11 -6.84 11.60
N GLY A 100 -13.87 -7.36 11.65
CA GLY A 100 -13.09 -7.56 12.87
C GLY A 100 -13.05 -9.00 13.39
N CYS A 101 -13.83 -9.93 12.80
CA CYS A 101 -13.76 -11.34 13.19
C CYS A 101 -14.03 -12.30 12.03
N ARG A 102 -13.55 -13.54 12.14
CA ARG A 102 -13.77 -14.66 11.19
C ARG A 102 -13.44 -14.31 9.73
N GLY A 103 -12.37 -13.54 9.51
CA GLY A 103 -11.75 -13.38 8.19
C GLY A 103 -10.93 -14.61 7.80
N ASN A 104 -10.19 -14.50 6.69
CA ASN A 104 -9.17 -15.46 6.26
C ASN A 104 -7.78 -14.79 6.23
N LYS A 105 -6.75 -15.51 5.76
CA LYS A 105 -5.36 -15.01 5.73
C LYS A 105 -5.08 -14.00 4.61
N ASN A 106 -5.94 -13.86 3.60
CA ASN A 106 -5.86 -12.77 2.62
C ASN A 106 -6.42 -11.46 3.19
N ASN A 107 -5.81 -10.99 4.27
CA ASN A 107 -6.23 -9.83 5.06
C ASN A 107 -5.01 -9.20 5.75
N TYR A 108 -4.50 -8.12 5.18
CA TYR A 108 -3.27 -7.46 5.61
C TYR A 108 -3.57 -6.07 6.17
N LEU A 109 -2.75 -5.65 7.14
CA LEU A 109 -2.86 -4.30 7.71
C LEU A 109 -2.27 -3.22 6.77
N PHE A 110 -1.23 -3.59 6.00
CA PHE A 110 -0.47 -2.68 5.15
C PHE A 110 -0.39 -3.22 3.71
N GLU A 111 -0.39 -2.32 2.73
CA GLU A 111 -0.30 -2.67 1.31
C GLU A 111 0.99 -3.42 1.00
N GLU A 112 2.11 -2.96 1.58
CA GLU A 112 3.43 -3.50 1.32
C GLU A 112 3.54 -4.95 1.78
N HIS A 113 2.84 -5.32 2.86
CA HIS A 113 2.79 -6.70 3.35
C HIS A 113 1.96 -7.58 2.40
N CYS A 114 0.81 -7.11 1.95
CA CYS A 114 0.03 -7.81 0.92
C CYS A 114 0.87 -8.04 -0.35
N TRP A 115 1.57 -7.00 -0.81
CA TRP A 115 2.37 -7.06 -2.03
C TRP A 115 3.54 -8.04 -1.88
N SER A 116 4.37 -7.85 -0.83
CA SER A 116 5.50 -8.74 -0.56
C SER A 116 5.06 -10.18 -0.39
N GLN A 117 3.93 -10.38 0.28
CA GLN A 117 3.38 -11.70 0.50
C GLN A 117 2.92 -12.34 -0.79
N CYS A 118 2.39 -11.61 -1.79
CA CYS A 118 1.67 -12.22 -2.92
C CYS A 118 2.31 -12.06 -4.32
N THR A 119 3.37 -11.26 -4.49
CA THR A 119 3.97 -11.02 -5.82
C THR A 119 5.36 -11.63 -6.04
N GLY A 120 5.89 -12.40 -5.08
CA GLY A 120 7.01 -13.33 -5.34
C GLY A 120 8.41 -12.94 -4.84
N ASP A 121 8.56 -11.90 -4.03
CA ASP A 121 9.86 -11.54 -3.43
C ASP A 121 9.99 -11.92 -1.93
N GLY A 122 8.91 -12.42 -1.32
CA GLY A 122 8.85 -12.84 0.07
C GLY A 122 8.63 -14.35 0.24
N GLU A 123 9.40 -14.95 1.14
CA GLU A 123 9.13 -16.27 1.70
C GLU A 123 7.84 -16.19 2.53
N ILE A 124 6.90 -17.11 2.31
CA ILE A 124 5.65 -17.18 3.09
C ILE A 124 6.05 -17.69 4.48
N THR A 125 6.27 -16.78 5.44
CA THR A 125 6.47 -17.19 6.82
C THR A 125 5.12 -17.56 7.43
N GLU A 126 4.91 -18.86 7.64
CA GLU A 126 3.94 -19.35 8.61
C GLU A 126 4.45 -18.90 9.98
N GLU A 127 4.03 -17.71 10.45
CA GLU A 127 4.29 -17.31 11.84
C GLU A 127 3.58 -18.32 12.76
N PRO A 128 4.31 -19.18 13.50
CA PRO A 128 3.69 -20.12 14.43
C PRO A 128 3.09 -19.29 15.56
N GLY A 129 1.83 -19.55 15.89
CA GLY A 129 1.13 -18.83 16.94
C GLY A 129 1.91 -18.82 18.25
N ASP A 130 2.33 -17.64 18.68
CA ASP A 130 2.58 -17.33 20.08
C ASP A 130 1.79 -16.10 20.49
N ALA A 131 0.99 -16.25 21.53
CA ALA A 131 0.17 -15.23 22.13
C ALA A 131 1.07 -14.34 23.01
N GLY A 132 1.82 -13.45 22.36
CA GLY A 132 2.67 -12.47 23.04
C GLY A 132 2.43 -11.07 22.47
N ALA A 133 1.83 -10.21 23.28
CA ALA A 133 1.47 -8.84 22.92
C ALA A 133 2.71 -7.95 22.67
N HIS A 134 3.21 -7.89 21.44
CA HIS A 134 4.02 -6.76 20.97
C HIS A 134 3.78 -6.54 19.47
N PRO A 135 3.54 -5.30 18.99
CA PRO A 135 3.62 -5.01 17.56
C PRO A 135 5.05 -5.31 17.10
N PRO A 136 5.28 -6.08 16.02
CA PRO A 136 6.59 -6.15 15.42
C PRO A 136 6.94 -4.74 14.94
N LEU A 137 7.92 -4.12 15.59
CA LEU A 137 8.59 -2.97 15.04
C LEU A 137 9.11 -3.35 13.66
N PRO A 138 9.03 -2.45 12.66
CA PRO A 138 9.59 -2.71 11.35
C PRO A 138 11.11 -2.60 11.43
N SER A 139 11.79 -3.60 11.99
CA SER A 139 13.23 -3.78 11.76
C SER A 139 13.43 -4.52 10.45
N LYS A 140 12.99 -3.90 9.35
CA LYS A 140 13.71 -4.12 8.10
C LYS A 140 15.08 -3.45 8.32
N PRO A 141 16.22 -4.09 8.04
CA PRO A 141 17.40 -3.30 7.73
C PRO A 141 16.95 -2.43 6.56
N PHE A 142 17.00 -1.11 6.73
CA PHE A 142 16.65 -0.16 5.70
C PHE A 142 17.51 -0.49 4.48
N ARG A 143 17.01 -1.32 3.57
CA ARG A 143 17.55 -1.50 2.22
C ARG A 143 17.13 -0.25 1.47
N PHE A 144 17.63 0.92 1.90
CA PHE A 144 17.69 2.06 1.01
C PHE A 144 18.47 1.56 -0.20
N SER A 145 17.83 1.64 -1.37
CA SER A 145 18.48 1.36 -2.64
C SER A 145 19.86 1.99 -2.62
N THR A 146 20.92 1.21 -2.88
CA THR A 146 22.31 1.72 -2.85
C THR A 146 22.44 3.00 -3.68
N ARG A 147 21.63 3.11 -4.74
CA ARG A 147 21.51 4.32 -5.57
C ARG A 147 20.96 5.52 -4.79
N ALA A 148 19.92 5.35 -3.98
CA ALA A 148 19.37 6.43 -3.15
C ALA A 148 20.34 6.90 -2.07
N VAL A 149 21.08 5.97 -1.42
CA VAL A 149 22.10 6.33 -0.43
C VAL A 149 23.26 7.08 -1.08
N VAL A 150 23.76 6.58 -2.21
CA VAL A 150 24.84 7.23 -2.96
C VAL A 150 24.40 8.62 -3.43
N LEU A 151 23.19 8.78 -3.94
CA LEU A 151 22.67 10.10 -4.33
C LEU A 151 22.55 11.05 -3.14
N ALA A 152 22.05 10.60 -2.00
CA ALA A 152 21.95 11.43 -0.80
C ALA A 152 23.33 11.89 -0.29
N VAL A 153 24.32 10.99 -0.28
CA VAL A 153 25.70 11.30 0.12
C VAL A 153 26.36 12.27 -0.87
N LEU A 154 26.19 12.06 -2.18
CA LEU A 154 26.73 12.96 -3.20
C LEU A 154 26.13 14.36 -3.10
N LEU A 155 24.82 14.47 -2.87
CA LEU A 155 24.16 15.76 -2.66
C LEU A 155 24.67 16.47 -1.39
N ALA A 156 24.84 15.74 -0.29
CA ALA A 156 25.39 16.31 0.95
C ALA A 156 26.83 16.83 0.77
N ILE A 157 27.68 16.09 0.05
CA ILE A 157 29.05 16.51 -0.26
C ILE A 157 29.05 17.77 -1.15
N LEU A 158 28.20 17.81 -2.18
CA LEU A 158 28.10 19.00 -3.05
C LEU A 158 27.66 20.24 -2.26
N VAL A 159 26.66 20.12 -1.39
CA VAL A 159 26.18 21.23 -0.55
C VAL A 159 27.27 21.74 0.39
N THR A 160 28.02 20.84 1.04
CA THR A 160 29.10 21.24 1.95
C THR A 160 30.24 21.95 1.23
N ILE A 161 30.61 21.49 0.02
CA ILE A 161 31.61 22.17 -0.83
C ILE A 161 31.12 23.55 -1.26
N LEU A 162 29.86 23.67 -1.69
CA LEU A 162 29.28 24.95 -2.12
C LEU A 162 29.25 25.95 -0.96
N LEU A 163 28.76 25.57 0.21
CA LEU A 163 28.72 26.44 1.39
C LEU A 163 30.13 26.83 1.86
N GLY A 164 31.08 25.88 1.87
CA GLY A 164 32.47 26.16 2.21
C GLY A 164 33.13 27.15 1.24
N SER A 165 32.95 26.95 -0.07
CA SER A 165 33.50 27.85 -1.09
C SER A 165 32.89 29.26 -1.03
N MET A 166 31.58 29.37 -0.78
CA MET A 166 30.90 30.65 -0.56
C MET A 166 31.43 31.37 0.68
N GLY A 167 31.63 30.66 1.80
CA GLY A 167 32.23 31.23 3.00
C GLY A 167 33.65 31.74 2.77
N VAL A 168 34.51 30.96 2.10
CA VAL A 168 35.88 31.38 1.77
C VAL A 168 35.90 32.58 0.83
N PHE A 169 35.04 32.59 -0.19
CA PHE A 169 34.92 33.69 -1.13
C PHE A 169 34.44 34.97 -0.43
N PHE A 170 33.44 34.87 0.45
CA PHE A 170 32.95 35.98 1.25
C PHE A 170 34.04 36.55 2.16
N VAL A 171 34.78 35.70 2.88
CA VAL A 171 35.93 36.12 3.69
C VAL A 171 37.01 36.79 2.84
N LYS A 172 37.28 36.27 1.64
CA LYS A 172 38.26 36.86 0.70
C LYS A 172 37.79 38.20 0.15
N ILE A 173 36.49 38.39 -0.09
CA ILE A 173 35.87 39.66 -0.48
C ILE A 173 35.97 40.68 0.67
N CYS A 174 35.57 40.31 1.89
CA CYS A 174 35.66 41.17 3.07
C CYS A 174 37.11 41.60 3.34
N ARG A 175 38.08 40.69 3.15
CA ARG A 175 39.51 41.01 3.27
C ARG A 175 40.03 41.94 2.16
N LYS A 176 39.41 41.93 0.98
CA LYS A 176 39.87 42.72 -0.17
C LYS A 176 39.23 44.10 -0.23
N ASN A 177 38.01 44.26 0.31
CA ASN A 177 37.27 45.52 0.36
C ASN A 177 36.71 45.77 1.77
N PRO A 178 37.52 46.28 2.72
CA PRO A 178 37.08 46.55 4.09
C PRO A 178 35.97 47.61 4.19
N GLU A 179 35.87 48.50 3.18
CA GLU A 179 34.85 49.56 3.07
C GLU A 179 33.44 49.05 2.76
N LEU A 180 33.26 47.75 2.45
CA LEU A 180 31.96 47.11 2.24
C LEU A 180 31.60 46.16 3.40
N SER A 181 32.04 46.48 4.62
CA SER A 181 31.59 45.80 5.84
C SER A 181 30.88 46.72 6.84
N VAL A 182 30.85 48.04 6.55
CA VAL A 182 30.13 49.04 7.36
C VAL A 182 29.23 49.84 6.44
N GLY A 183 28.14 49.21 5.99
CA GLY A 183 27.18 49.83 5.08
C GLY A 183 25.87 49.08 5.04
N THR A 184 25.12 49.18 6.15
CA THR A 184 23.66 48.91 6.26
C THR A 184 23.29 47.43 6.11
N VAL A 185 22.63 46.77 7.07
CA VAL A 185 21.32 47.08 7.63
C VAL A 185 21.23 46.37 8.98
N TRP A 186 21.18 47.12 10.08
CA TRP A 186 20.49 46.91 11.37
C TRP A 186 20.90 48.16 12.18
N SER A 187 20.41 49.33 11.74
CA SER A 187 20.59 50.59 12.45
C SER A 187 19.56 50.65 13.57
N THR A 188 20.02 50.83 14.81
CA THR A 188 19.20 51.03 16.03
C THR A 188 18.34 52.30 16.04
N LEU A 189 18.26 53.01 14.90
CA LEU A 189 17.47 54.23 14.70
C LEU A 189 16.01 53.94 14.30
N ASP A 190 15.73 52.82 13.62
CA ASP A 190 14.37 52.41 13.25
C ASP A 190 13.53 51.93 14.46
N ASP A 191 14.18 51.35 15.48
CA ASP A 191 13.49 50.90 16.70
C ASP A 191 12.91 52.08 17.51
N LYS A 192 13.52 53.27 17.38
CA LYS A 192 13.11 54.47 18.13
C LYS A 192 11.91 55.16 17.47
N GLU A 193 11.77 55.07 16.15
CA GLU A 193 10.66 55.67 15.40
C GLU A 193 9.38 54.81 15.54
N TYR A 194 9.52 53.48 15.60
CA TYR A 194 8.39 52.57 15.80
C TYR A 194 7.73 52.68 17.18
N LEU A 195 8.54 52.96 18.23
CA LEU A 195 8.02 53.17 19.59
C LEU A 195 7.38 54.55 19.80
N MET A 196 7.78 55.57 19.02
CA MET A 196 7.17 56.89 19.11
C MET A 196 5.84 56.96 18.36
N SER A 197 5.63 56.17 17.30
CA SER A 197 4.40 56.24 16.48
C SER A 197 3.15 55.69 17.19
N ASN A 198 3.29 54.66 18.06
CA ASN A 198 2.17 54.06 18.78
C ASN A 198 1.71 54.84 20.03
N ALA A 199 2.39 55.93 20.40
CA ALA A 199 2.03 56.75 21.56
C ALA A 199 1.11 57.94 21.20
N TYR A 200 0.93 58.25 19.91
CA TYR A 200 0.11 59.37 19.44
C TYR A 200 -1.25 58.96 18.85
N THR A 201 -1.65 57.70 19.01
CA THR A 201 -2.93 57.15 18.54
C THR A 201 -3.79 56.65 19.70
N LEU A 202 -4.13 57.56 20.62
CA LEU A 202 -5.19 57.39 21.62
C LEU A 202 -5.94 58.70 21.83
#